data_AF-A0A811MVX1-F1
#
_entry.id   AF-A0A811MVX1-F1
#
_cell.length_a   1.000
_cell.length_b   1.000
_cell.length_c   1.000
_cell.angle_alpha   90.00
_cell.angle_beta   90.00
_cell.angle_gamma   90.00
#
_symmetry.space_group_name_H-M   'P 1'
#
loop_
_entity.id
_entity.type
_entity.pdbx_description
1 polymer ?
#
loop_
_entity_poly.entity_id
_entity_poly.type
_entity_poly.pdbx_seq_one_letter_code
_entity_poly.pdbx_strand_id
1 'polypeptide(L)'
;MRFTYVGAGRAGASHDMSVPTECLETPTYPHLAEGKYYLVDSGYAVKKGYLDPYRNARYHLDEFRDSAAPTSYEEQFNFRHSSLRNVIEWAFGRLKGK
;
A
#
# COMPACT_ATOMS: atom_id res chain seq x y z
N MET A 1 -5.66 9.25 -11.18
CA MET A 1 -5.92 8.10 -10.28
C MET A 1 -7.41 7.84 -10.27
N ARG A 2 -7.83 6.58 -10.20
CA ARG A 2 -9.25 6.18 -10.09
C ARG A 2 -9.41 5.31 -8.86
N PHE A 3 -10.29 5.70 -7.95
CA PHE A 3 -10.68 4.88 -6.80
C PHE A 3 -11.85 3.98 -7.20
N THR A 4 -11.74 2.68 -6.94
CA THR A 4 -12.80 1.68 -7.21
C THR A 4 -13.62 1.39 -5.97
N TYR A 5 -13.04 1.57 -4.79
CA TYR A 5 -13.66 1.39 -3.49
C TYR A 5 -13.05 2.39 -2.50
N VAL A 6 -13.87 2.96 -1.62
CA VAL A 6 -13.43 3.87 -0.56
C VAL A 6 -14.08 3.42 0.75
N GLY A 7 -13.28 2.86 1.65
CA GLY A 7 -13.69 2.60 3.04
C GLY A 7 -13.46 3.83 3.89
N ALA A 8 -14.52 4.49 4.34
CA ALA A 8 -14.47 5.70 5.17
C ALA A 8 -15.31 5.54 6.45
N GLY A 9 -15.06 6.38 7.46
CA GLY A 9 -15.84 6.40 8.71
C GLY A 9 -15.13 5.79 9.92
N ARG A 10 -13.88 5.30 9.78
CA ARG A 10 -13.07 4.84 10.92
C ARG A 10 -12.46 6.02 11.68
N ALA A 11 -12.46 5.93 13.01
CA ALA A 11 -11.77 6.90 13.86
C ALA A 11 -10.26 6.86 13.57
N GLY A 12 -9.58 8.02 13.59
CA GLY A 12 -8.15 8.12 13.27
C GLY A 12 -7.22 7.39 14.25
N ALA A 13 -7.72 6.99 15.43
CA ALA A 13 -7.00 6.19 16.42
C ALA A 13 -7.30 4.68 16.33
N SER A 14 -8.05 4.24 15.30
CA SER A 14 -8.36 2.82 15.12
C SER A 14 -7.10 2.03 14.80
N HIS A 15 -7.05 0.77 15.22
CA HIS A 15 -5.97 -0.14 14.84
C HIS A 15 -5.93 -0.33 13.31
N ASP A 16 -4.75 -0.25 12.69
CA ASP A 16 -4.58 -0.28 11.23
C ASP A 16 -5.24 -1.50 10.58
N MET A 17 -5.14 -2.67 11.20
CA MET A 17 -5.77 -3.92 10.72
C MET A 17 -7.30 -3.93 10.77
N SER A 18 -7.92 -2.98 11.44
CA SER A 18 -9.39 -2.95 11.52
C SER A 18 -10.04 -2.50 10.21
N VAL A 19 -9.38 -1.60 9.47
CA VAL A 19 -9.85 -1.14 8.14
C VAL A 19 -9.92 -2.29 7.12
N PRO A 20 -8.84 -3.07 6.86
CA PRO A 20 -8.90 -4.16 5.90
C PRO A 20 -9.84 -5.28 6.34
N THR A 21 -9.96 -5.54 7.65
CA THR A 21 -10.85 -6.59 8.17
C THR A 21 -12.30 -6.26 7.83
N GLU A 22 -12.74 -5.04 8.12
CA GLU A 22 -14.10 -4.57 7.79
C GLU A 22 -14.34 -4.53 6.27
N CYS A 23 -13.35 -4.07 5.50
CA CYS A 23 -13.44 -4.07 4.05
C CYS A 23 -13.64 -5.50 3.49
N LEU A 24 -12.89 -6.48 4.00
CA LEU A 24 -12.99 -7.88 3.57
C LEU A 24 -14.35 -8.52 3.88
N GLU A 25 -15.06 -8.02 4.90
CA GLU A 25 -16.41 -8.46 5.26
C GLU A 25 -17.50 -7.74 4.45
N THR A 26 -17.15 -6.67 3.74
CA THR A 26 -18.10 -5.85 2.96
C THR A 26 -18.36 -6.49 1.58
N PRO A 27 -19.62 -6.82 1.21
CA PRO A 27 -19.92 -7.48 -0.07
C PRO A 27 -19.52 -6.69 -1.33
N THR A 28 -19.41 -5.36 -1.22
CA THR A 28 -19.01 -4.48 -2.32
C THR A 28 -17.48 -4.33 -2.44
N TYR A 29 -16.71 -4.91 -1.52
CA TYR A 29 -15.26 -4.85 -1.61
C TYR A 29 -14.77 -5.67 -2.82
N PRO A 30 -13.96 -5.06 -3.70
CA PRO A 30 -13.54 -5.74 -4.92
C PRO A 30 -12.67 -6.96 -4.59
N HIS A 31 -13.04 -8.12 -5.12
CA HIS A 31 -12.18 -9.29 -5.09
C HIS A 31 -11.29 -9.32 -6.33
N LEU A 32 -10.00 -9.56 -6.12
CA LEU A 32 -9.04 -9.66 -7.22
C LEU A 32 -9.25 -10.95 -8.02
N ALA A 33 -9.10 -10.84 -9.33
CA ALA A 33 -8.96 -12.01 -10.19
C ALA A 33 -7.68 -12.79 -9.85
N GLU A 34 -7.67 -14.07 -10.19
CA GLU A 34 -6.50 -14.93 -9.98
C GLU A 34 -5.25 -14.34 -10.64
N GLY A 35 -4.11 -14.43 -9.94
CA GLY A 35 -2.83 -13.86 -10.38
C GLY A 35 -2.66 -12.36 -10.15
N LYS A 36 -3.66 -11.67 -9.57
CA LYS A 36 -3.56 -10.26 -9.18
C LYS A 36 -3.39 -10.11 -7.67
N TYR A 37 -2.73 -9.01 -7.28
CA TYR A 37 -2.40 -8.71 -5.88
C TYR A 37 -2.70 -7.25 -5.55
N TYR A 38 -3.14 -7.01 -4.31
CA TYR A 38 -3.24 -5.67 -3.74
C TYR A 38 -1.88 -5.26 -3.18
N LEU A 39 -1.47 -4.03 -3.48
CA LEU A 39 -0.33 -3.40 -2.83
C LEU A 39 -0.78 -2.85 -1.47
N VAL A 40 -0.12 -3.23 -0.38
CA VAL A 40 -0.50 -2.81 0.98
C VAL A 40 0.65 -2.19 1.76
N ASP A 41 0.30 -1.43 2.79
CA ASP A 41 1.23 -0.93 3.77
C ASP A 41 1.81 -2.09 4.62
N SER A 42 3.05 -1.94 5.08
CA SER A 42 3.71 -2.85 6.03
C SER A 42 2.98 -3.03 7.37
N GLY A 43 2.11 -2.09 7.74
CA GLY A 43 1.22 -2.21 8.91
C GLY A 43 0.11 -3.25 8.74
N TYR A 44 -0.09 -3.76 7.52
CA TYR A 44 -1.10 -4.76 7.20
C TYR A 44 -0.49 -6.15 7.32
N ALA A 45 -1.21 -7.07 7.96
CA ALA A 45 -0.77 -8.44 8.14
C ALA A 45 -0.64 -9.14 6.78
N VAL A 46 0.46 -9.88 6.61
CA VAL A 46 0.75 -10.66 5.39
C VAL A 46 -0.39 -11.66 5.16
N LYS A 47 -1.08 -11.52 4.04
CA LYS A 47 -2.17 -12.42 3.61
C LYS A 47 -2.06 -12.69 2.11
N LYS A 48 -2.40 -13.90 1.69
CA LYS A 48 -2.49 -14.24 0.26
C LYS A 48 -3.35 -13.22 -0.50
N GLY A 49 -2.82 -12.68 -1.60
CA GLY A 49 -3.46 -11.64 -2.40
C GLY A 49 -3.10 -10.21 -2.00
N TYR A 50 -2.28 -10.02 -0.95
CA TYR A 50 -1.79 -8.72 -0.49
C TYR A 50 -0.26 -8.74 -0.42
N LEU A 51 0.38 -7.73 -0.99
CA LEU A 51 1.83 -7.59 -1.06
C LEU A 51 2.27 -6.39 -0.24
N ASP A 52 2.85 -6.67 0.92
CA ASP A 52 3.58 -5.72 1.75
C ASP A 52 5.01 -5.55 1.20
N PRO A 53 5.71 -4.46 1.54
CA PRO A 53 7.10 -4.31 1.12
C PRO A 53 8.01 -5.34 1.79
N TYR A 54 9.09 -5.72 1.10
CA TYR A 54 10.13 -6.55 1.68
C TYR A 54 10.77 -5.86 2.88
N ARG A 55 10.90 -6.60 3.98
CA ARG A 55 11.58 -6.15 5.19
C ARG A 55 13.09 -6.28 5.01
N ASN A 56 13.85 -5.45 5.70
CA ASN A 56 15.32 -5.44 5.68
C ASN A 56 15.96 -5.08 4.32
N ALA A 57 15.21 -4.44 3.43
CA ALA A 57 15.71 -3.83 2.19
C ALA A 57 15.32 -2.35 2.16
N ARG A 58 16.09 -1.52 1.42
CA ARG A 58 15.76 -0.10 1.21
C ARG A 58 14.34 0.04 0.66
N TYR A 59 13.62 1.06 1.10
CA TYR A 59 12.19 1.23 0.78
C TYR A 59 11.80 2.67 0.45
N HIS A 60 12.30 3.66 1.18
CA HIS A 60 11.95 5.04 0.94
C HIS A 60 12.59 5.53 -0.38
N LEU A 61 11.81 6.23 -1.21
CA LEU A 61 12.32 6.73 -2.50
C LEU A 61 13.56 7.62 -2.35
N ASP A 62 13.65 8.37 -1.25
CA ASP A 62 14.81 9.20 -0.93
C ASP A 62 16.10 8.38 -0.72
N GLU A 63 15.99 7.15 -0.22
CA GLU A 63 17.15 6.24 -0.08
C GLU A 63 17.75 5.86 -1.43
N PHE A 64 17.00 6.01 -2.53
CA PHE A 64 17.43 5.69 -3.90
C PHE A 64 17.77 6.93 -4.74
N ARG A 65 17.41 8.13 -4.29
CA ARG A 65 17.61 9.37 -5.07
C ARG A 65 19.09 9.74 -5.17
N ASP A 66 19.79 9.63 -4.04
CA ASP A 66 21.18 10.08 -3.88
C ASP A 66 22.16 8.88 -3.74
N SER A 67 21.74 7.69 -4.17
CA SER A 67 22.50 6.45 -4.01
C SER A 67 22.46 5.57 -5.26
N ALA A 68 23.16 4.42 -5.21
CA ALA A 68 23.12 3.45 -6.29
C ALA A 68 21.70 2.89 -6.51
N ALA A 69 21.39 2.64 -7.79
CA ALA A 69 20.13 2.03 -8.21
C ALA A 69 19.83 0.72 -7.45
N PRO A 70 18.55 0.33 -7.32
CA PRO A 70 18.16 -0.92 -6.68
C PRO A 70 18.89 -2.12 -7.29
N THR A 71 19.58 -2.90 -6.46
CA THR A 71 20.43 -4.01 -6.94
C THR A 71 19.76 -5.36 -6.76
N SER A 72 19.14 -5.58 -5.60
CA SER A 72 18.43 -6.82 -5.31
C SER A 72 17.00 -6.81 -5.86
N TYR A 73 16.42 -8.00 -6.03
CA TYR A 73 15.01 -8.13 -6.38
C TYR A 73 14.10 -7.45 -5.34
N GLU A 74 14.44 -7.54 -4.05
CA GLU A 74 13.70 -6.94 -2.96
C GLU A 74 13.72 -5.41 -3.02
N GLU A 75 14.89 -4.81 -3.28
CA GLU A 75 15.01 -3.36 -3.46
C GLU A 75 14.26 -2.88 -4.70
N GLN A 76 14.32 -3.64 -5.80
CA GLN A 76 13.58 -3.30 -7.03
C GLN A 76 12.07 -3.35 -6.78
N PHE A 77 11.60 -4.36 -6.05
CA PHE A 77 10.21 -4.47 -5.65
C PHE A 77 9.82 -3.29 -4.74
N ASN A 78 10.59 -3.03 -3.70
CA ASN A 78 10.34 -1.95 -2.73
C ASN A 78 10.34 -0.57 -3.38
N PHE A 79 11.27 -0.30 -4.30
CA PHE A 79 11.30 0.96 -5.05
C PHE A 79 10.00 1.17 -5.86
N ARG A 80 9.52 0.13 -6.55
CA ARG A 80 8.25 0.17 -7.30
C ARG A 80 7.04 0.29 -6.37
N HIS A 81 7.04 -0.45 -5.27
CA HIS A 81 6.01 -0.40 -4.24
C HIS A 81 5.88 1.02 -3.67
N SER A 82 6.99 1.59 -3.20
CA SER A 82 7.09 2.95 -2.65
C SER A 82 6.70 4.02 -3.68
N SER A 83 7.08 3.85 -4.94
CA SER A 83 6.67 4.75 -6.04
C SER A 83 5.15 4.79 -6.22
N LEU A 84 4.49 3.62 -6.22
CA LEU A 84 3.03 3.52 -6.34
C LEU A 84 2.33 4.07 -5.11
N ARG A 85 2.85 3.77 -3.92
CA ARG A 85 2.33 4.29 -2.66
C ARG A 85 2.40 5.82 -2.60
N ASN A 86 3.50 6.42 -3.02
CA ASN A 86 3.67 7.87 -3.03
C ASN A 86 2.56 8.56 -3.86
N VAL A 87 2.20 7.98 -5.01
CA VAL A 87 1.10 8.50 -5.83
C VAL A 87 -0.23 8.44 -5.07
N ILE A 88 -0.51 7.33 -4.36
CA ILE A 88 -1.69 7.14 -3.49
C ILE A 88 -1.74 8.16 -2.36
N GLU A 89 -0.64 8.29 -1.60
CA GLU A 89 -0.53 9.21 -0.48
C GLU A 89 -0.70 10.66 -0.91
N TRP A 90 -0.08 11.06 -2.03
CA TRP A 90 -0.25 12.39 -2.60
C TRP A 90 -1.72 12.69 -2.96
N ALA A 91 -2.41 11.73 -3.60
CA ALA A 91 -3.81 11.91 -3.94
C ALA A 91 -4.70 12.03 -2.69
N PHE A 92 -4.46 11.21 -1.66
CA PHE A 92 -5.18 11.32 -0.39
C PHE A 92 -4.85 12.59 0.39
N GLY A 93 -3.60 13.06 0.35
CA GLY A 93 -3.18 14.34 0.93
C GLY A 93 -4.01 15.47 0.33
N ARG A 94 -4.06 15.54 -1.01
CA ARG A 94 -4.85 16.54 -1.73
C ARG A 94 -6.35 16.46 -1.43
N LEU A 95 -6.90 15.25 -1.30
CA LEU A 95 -8.31 15.06 -0.90
C LEU A 95 -8.60 15.51 0.54
N LYS A 96 -7.61 15.42 1.44
CA LYS A 96 -7.73 15.87 2.83
C LYS A 96 -7.42 17.36 3.01
N GLY A 97 -7.06 18.07 1.94
CA GLY A 97 -6.60 19.46 2.02
C GLY A 97 -5.26 19.60 2.75
N LYS A 98 -4.40 18.58 2.66
CA LYS A 98 -3.02 18.59 3.17
C LYS A 98 -2.01 18.80 2.05
#